data_AF-A0A1V9YNF8-F1
#
_entry.id   AF-A0A1V9YNF8-F1
#
_cell.length_a   1.000
_cell.length_b   1.000
_cell.length_c   1.000
_cell.angle_alpha   90.00
_cell.angle_beta   90.00
_cell.angle_gamma   90.00
#
_symmetry.space_group_name_H-M   'P 1'
#
loop_
_entity.id
_entity.type
_entity.pdbx_description
1 polymer ?
#
loop_
_entity_poly.entity_id
_entity_poly.type
_entity_poly.pdbx_seq_one_letter_code
_entity_poly.pdbx_strand_id
1 'polypeptide(L)'
;MASWNPLGVADYGSDSEMSQEAPEDVKMVATEEERNEIAVKVKNGERKSEKNEVVEIIQLPELPPVAKGMCSKATQAKVDKYLAHTERGLSFTSSLRSKKEFDNPYILEKVVNYFDIEEMQSNLDKTKFNPYGYHVGDNYNRLALAVKNKQEELAQIYAGNPALRWTQPKTS
;
A
#
# COMPACT_ATOMS: atom_id res chain seq x y z
N MET A 1 -2.01 -35.58 -29.33
CA MET A 1 -2.86 -35.84 -28.15
C MET A 1 -2.27 -35.06 -26.99
N ALA A 2 -2.89 -33.94 -26.62
CA ALA A 2 -2.44 -33.15 -25.48
C ALA A 2 -3.20 -33.61 -24.23
N SER A 3 -2.47 -34.15 -23.26
CA SER A 3 -2.98 -34.52 -21.94
C SER A 3 -3.14 -33.26 -21.09
N TRP A 4 -4.37 -32.84 -20.83
CA TRP A 4 -4.67 -31.82 -19.82
C TRP A 4 -4.65 -32.44 -18.43
N ASN A 5 -3.88 -31.86 -17.50
CA ASN A 5 -3.82 -32.25 -16.09
C ASN A 5 -5.03 -31.66 -15.33
N PRO A 6 -5.89 -32.48 -14.68
CA PRO A 6 -7.14 -32.04 -14.06
C PRO A 6 -7.02 -31.64 -12.58
N LEU A 7 -5.80 -31.53 -12.05
CA LEU A 7 -5.54 -31.13 -10.66
C LEU A 7 -4.55 -29.97 -10.68
N GLY A 8 -5.03 -28.75 -10.48
CA GLY A 8 -4.25 -27.52 -10.44
C GLY A 8 -3.36 -27.44 -9.20
N VAL A 9 -2.30 -28.24 -9.17
CA VAL A 9 -1.17 -28.03 -8.27
C VAL A 9 -0.23 -27.07 -8.98
N ALA A 10 -0.08 -25.85 -8.45
CA ALA A 10 0.88 -24.89 -8.97
C ALA A 10 2.30 -25.47 -8.79
N ASP A 11 3.02 -25.60 -9.90
CA ASP A 11 4.44 -25.92 -9.91
C ASP A 11 5.20 -24.70 -9.38
N TYR A 12 5.38 -24.66 -8.05
CA TYR A 12 6.24 -23.68 -7.41
C TYR A 12 7.69 -24.05 -7.77
N GLY A 13 8.22 -23.34 -8.77
CA GLY A 13 9.59 -23.48 -9.23
C GLY A 13 10.58 -23.38 -8.07
N SER A 14 11.17 -24.52 -7.75
CA SER A 14 12.39 -24.65 -6.98
C SER A 14 13.45 -25.17 -7.94
N ASP A 15 14.25 -24.27 -8.51
CA ASP A 15 15.59 -24.64 -8.94
C ASP A 15 16.59 -23.60 -8.41
N SER A 16 17.65 -24.14 -7.85
CA SER A 16 18.64 -23.48 -7.02
C SER A 16 19.97 -23.46 -7.76
N GLU A 17 20.68 -22.35 -7.58
CA GLU A 17 22.10 -22.09 -7.90
C GLU A 17 22.45 -21.70 -9.34
N MET A 18 22.88 -20.44 -9.54
CA MET A 18 24.25 -20.12 -9.97
C MET A 18 24.55 -18.60 -9.94
N SER A 19 25.54 -18.24 -9.12
CA SER A 19 26.51 -17.13 -9.22
C SER A 19 26.13 -15.65 -9.05
N GLN A 20 26.75 -15.13 -7.98
CA GLN A 20 27.10 -13.76 -7.60
C GLN A 20 27.54 -12.83 -8.76
N GLU A 21 27.01 -11.60 -8.75
CA GLU A 21 27.80 -10.36 -8.88
C GLU A 21 27.03 -9.21 -8.22
N ALA A 22 27.65 -8.53 -7.26
CA ALA A 22 27.08 -7.38 -6.56
C ALA A 22 27.35 -6.10 -7.37
N PRO A 23 26.37 -5.21 -7.61
CA PRO A 23 26.69 -3.90 -8.14
C PRO A 23 27.31 -3.04 -7.03
N GLU A 24 28.53 -2.57 -7.31
CA GLU A 24 29.34 -1.69 -6.47
C GLU A 24 28.64 -0.37 -6.11
N ASP A 25 29.04 0.17 -4.96
CA ASP A 25 28.60 1.42 -4.35
C ASP A 25 28.52 2.63 -5.32
N VAL A 26 27.31 3.10 -5.62
CA VAL A 26 27.11 4.46 -6.15
C VAL A 26 27.00 5.44 -4.98
N LYS A 27 28.13 6.06 -4.61
CA LYS A 27 28.18 7.25 -3.74
C LYS A 27 27.40 8.40 -4.39
N MET A 28 26.15 8.63 -3.98
CA MET A 28 25.48 9.91 -4.22
C MET A 28 25.95 10.93 -3.17
N VAL A 29 27.10 11.55 -3.42
CA VAL A 29 27.52 12.78 -2.74
C VAL A 29 27.26 13.93 -3.71
N ALA A 30 26.10 14.57 -3.59
CA ALA A 30 25.88 15.87 -4.24
C ALA A 30 26.71 16.91 -3.48
N THR A 31 27.68 17.53 -4.15
CA THR A 31 28.48 18.63 -3.59
C THR A 31 27.63 19.89 -3.47
N GLU A 32 27.93 20.72 -2.46
CA GLU A 32 27.16 21.93 -2.12
C GLU A 32 27.12 22.97 -3.26
N GLU A 33 28.03 22.87 -4.22
CA GLU A 33 28.12 23.77 -5.38
C GLU A 33 27.01 23.50 -6.42
N GLU A 34 26.62 22.24 -6.63
CA GLU A 34 25.53 21.87 -7.55
C GLU A 34 24.15 22.33 -7.03
N ARG A 35 23.95 22.33 -5.72
CA ARG A 35 22.72 22.82 -5.08
C ARG A 35 22.55 24.33 -5.27
N ASN A 36 23.65 25.08 -5.39
CA ASN A 36 23.65 26.52 -5.57
C ASN A 36 23.41 26.95 -7.03
N GLU A 37 23.89 26.21 -8.03
CA GLU A 37 23.60 26.51 -9.43
C GLU A 37 22.12 26.36 -9.79
N ILE A 38 21.44 25.35 -9.21
CA ILE A 38 19.99 25.15 -9.37
C ILE A 38 19.21 26.33 -8.76
N ALA A 39 19.68 26.89 -7.64
CA ALA A 39 19.03 28.02 -6.98
C ALA A 39 19.18 29.36 -7.73
N VAL A 40 20.26 29.54 -8.50
CA VAL A 40 20.50 30.75 -9.30
C VAL A 40 19.71 30.75 -10.60
N LYS A 41 19.55 29.59 -11.25
CA LYS A 41 18.77 29.48 -12.51
C LYS A 41 17.28 29.76 -12.37
N VAL A 42 16.70 29.58 -11.17
CA VAL A 42 15.28 29.86 -10.91
C VAL A 42 14.96 31.36 -10.92
N LYS A 43 15.95 32.24 -10.73
CA LYS A 43 15.69 33.69 -10.61
C LYS A 43 15.64 34.47 -11.92
N ASN A 44 16.15 33.93 -13.04
CA ASN A 44 16.11 34.59 -14.34
C ASN A 44 15.70 33.60 -15.44
N GLY A 45 14.40 33.48 -15.66
CA GLY A 45 13.82 32.72 -16.76
C GLY A 45 12.67 33.49 -17.40
N GLU A 46 13.00 34.43 -18.29
CA GLU A 46 12.04 34.97 -19.25
C GLU A 46 11.53 33.82 -20.14
N ARG A 47 10.30 33.37 -19.90
CA ARG A 47 9.63 32.37 -20.74
C ARG A 47 9.07 33.05 -21.99
N LYS A 48 9.67 32.74 -23.14
CA LYS A 48 9.06 32.99 -24.46
C LYS A 48 7.80 32.13 -24.59
N SER A 49 6.73 32.76 -25.08
CA SER A 49 5.40 32.19 -25.25
C SER A 49 5.35 31.20 -26.41
N GLU A 50 5.13 29.92 -26.12
CA GLU A 50 4.73 28.91 -27.09
C GLU A 50 3.31 28.43 -26.76
N LYS A 51 2.40 28.81 -27.67
CA LYS A 51 1.06 28.31 -27.98
C LYS A 51 0.37 27.44 -26.91
N ASN A 52 -0.58 28.06 -26.21
CA ASN A 52 -1.49 27.42 -25.26
C ASN A 52 -2.52 26.54 -26.00
N GLU A 53 -2.34 25.22 -26.00
CA GLU A 53 -3.50 24.32 -26.04
C GLU A 53 -4.19 24.41 -24.67
N VAL A 54 -5.47 24.76 -24.67
CA VAL A 54 -6.29 24.86 -23.46
C VAL A 54 -6.56 23.44 -22.98
N VAL A 55 -5.65 22.89 -22.18
CA VAL A 55 -5.95 21.74 -21.35
C VAL A 55 -7.03 22.20 -20.38
N GLU A 56 -8.22 21.61 -20.48
CA GLU A 56 -9.32 21.84 -19.56
C GLU A 56 -8.78 21.58 -18.15
N ILE A 57 -8.49 22.65 -17.41
CA ILE A 57 -7.98 22.56 -16.04
C ILE A 57 -9.13 21.95 -15.25
N ILE A 58 -9.01 20.65 -14.94
CA ILE A 58 -9.88 19.98 -13.98
C ILE A 58 -9.82 20.84 -12.72
N GLN A 59 -10.89 21.57 -12.42
CA GLN A 59 -10.96 22.45 -11.26
C GLN A 59 -10.75 21.59 -10.02
N LEU A 60 -9.54 21.66 -9.46
CA LEU A 60 -9.21 20.96 -8.24
C LEU A 60 -10.13 21.49 -7.13
N PRO A 61 -10.69 20.62 -6.28
CA PRO A 61 -11.51 21.07 -5.16
C PRO A 61 -10.78 22.11 -4.33
N GLU A 62 -11.48 23.16 -3.89
CA GLU A 62 -10.90 24.18 -3.03
C GLU A 62 -10.36 23.53 -1.75
N LEU A 63 -9.12 23.87 -1.39
CA LEU A 63 -8.51 23.38 -0.16
C LEU A 63 -9.32 23.88 1.04
N PRO A 64 -9.44 23.06 2.11
CA PRO A 64 -10.07 23.53 3.33
C PRO A 64 -9.36 24.78 3.85
N PRO A 65 -10.10 25.73 4.45
CA PRO A 65 -9.51 26.96 4.95
C PRO A 65 -8.45 26.65 6.00
N VAL A 66 -7.40 27.48 6.04
CA VAL A 66 -6.32 27.36 7.03
C VAL A 66 -6.92 27.29 8.43
N ALA A 67 -6.47 26.31 9.22
CA ALA A 67 -6.92 26.15 10.60
C ALA A 67 -6.66 27.44 11.40
N LYS A 68 -7.71 28.02 11.98
CA LYS A 68 -7.65 29.29 12.71
C LYS A 68 -7.20 29.15 14.17
N GLY A 69 -7.15 27.91 14.69
CA GLY A 69 -6.85 27.62 16.08
C GLY A 69 -5.37 27.35 16.34
N MET A 70 -4.91 27.68 17.55
CA MET A 70 -3.60 27.23 18.01
C MET A 70 -3.62 25.73 18.30
N CYS A 71 -2.55 25.04 17.92
CA CYS A 71 -2.24 23.68 18.33
C CYS A 71 -2.32 23.53 19.87
N SER A 72 -2.79 22.38 20.36
CA SER A 72 -2.78 22.11 21.79
C SER A 72 -1.33 22.20 22.32
N LYS A 73 -1.12 22.80 23.50
CA LYS A 73 0.25 22.97 24.05
C LYS A 73 0.99 21.63 24.19
N ALA A 74 0.28 20.56 24.52
CA ALA A 74 0.85 19.21 24.63
C ALA A 74 1.30 18.66 23.27
N THR A 75 0.52 18.88 22.20
CA THR A 75 0.90 18.48 20.85
C THR A 75 2.08 19.30 20.36
N GLN A 76 2.06 20.62 20.58
CA GLN A 76 3.14 21.52 20.17
C GLN A 76 4.47 21.10 20.81
N ALA A 77 4.47 20.85 22.14
CA ALA A 77 5.65 20.39 22.84
C ALA A 77 6.21 19.05 22.31
N LYS A 78 5.35 18.13 21.85
CA LYS A 78 5.80 16.88 21.22
C LYS A 78 6.49 17.13 19.88
N VAL A 79 5.93 18.02 19.07
CA VAL A 79 6.49 18.42 17.77
C VAL A 79 7.83 19.13 17.98
N ASP A 80 7.89 20.09 18.90
CA ASP A 80 9.11 20.84 19.20
C ASP A 80 10.22 19.89 19.70
N LYS A 81 9.87 18.90 20.54
CA LYS A 81 10.81 17.86 21.00
C LYS A 81 11.36 17.03 19.84
N TYR A 82 10.50 16.65 18.89
CA TYR A 82 10.91 15.90 17.71
C TYR A 82 11.84 16.73 16.82
N LEU A 83 11.49 17.99 16.56
CA LEU A 83 12.30 18.92 15.76
C LEU A 83 13.70 19.11 16.36
N ALA A 84 13.77 19.37 17.67
CA ALA A 84 15.05 19.50 18.37
C ALA A 84 15.89 18.21 18.28
N HIS A 85 15.26 17.04 18.19
CA HIS A 85 15.97 15.77 18.01
C HIS A 85 16.52 15.64 16.58
N THR A 86 15.73 16.03 15.58
CA THR A 86 16.14 16.02 14.17
C THR A 86 17.25 17.03 13.86
N GLU A 87 17.22 18.22 14.46
CA GLU A 87 18.26 19.25 14.31
C GLU A 87 19.61 18.79 14.86
N ARG A 88 19.62 17.92 15.88
CA ARG A 88 20.82 17.28 16.43
C ARG A 88 21.34 16.11 15.57
N GLY A 89 20.70 15.82 14.44
CA GLY A 89 21.04 14.68 13.56
C GLY A 89 20.61 13.31 14.12
N LEU A 90 19.81 13.26 15.19
CA LEU A 90 19.38 12.02 15.81
C LEU A 90 18.08 11.53 15.17
N SER A 91 18.18 10.55 14.27
CA SER A 91 17.02 9.91 13.66
C SER A 91 16.47 8.76 14.52
N PHE A 92 15.20 8.84 14.90
CA PHE A 92 14.50 7.76 15.61
C PHE A 92 14.51 6.45 14.82
N THR A 93 14.34 6.52 13.49
CA THR A 93 14.32 5.32 12.64
C THR A 93 15.68 4.63 12.60
N SER A 94 16.77 5.40 12.60
CA SER A 94 18.13 4.85 12.66
C SER A 94 18.39 4.17 14.00
N SER A 95 18.05 4.83 15.12
CA SER A 95 18.19 4.25 16.46
C SER A 95 17.26 3.05 16.70
N LEU A 96 16.13 2.98 16.01
CA LEU A 96 15.23 1.84 16.09
C LEU A 96 15.79 0.65 15.30
N ARG A 97 16.28 0.88 14.07
CA ARG A 97 16.89 -0.15 13.22
C ARG A 97 18.22 -0.69 13.77
N SER A 98 18.93 0.06 14.60
CA SER A 98 20.17 -0.43 15.23
C SER A 98 19.92 -1.50 16.31
N LYS A 99 18.66 -1.69 16.74
CA LYS A 99 18.30 -2.68 17.77
C LYS A 99 17.98 -4.01 17.12
N LYS A 100 18.57 -5.09 17.64
CA LYS A 100 18.37 -6.46 17.13
C LYS A 100 16.90 -6.91 17.21
N GLU A 101 16.15 -6.40 18.19
CA GLU A 101 14.74 -6.73 18.36
C GLU A 101 13.87 -6.20 17.22
N PHE A 102 14.32 -5.15 16.52
CA PHE A 102 13.59 -4.59 15.38
C PHE A 102 13.56 -5.55 14.18
N ASP A 103 14.59 -6.38 14.03
CA ASP A 103 14.69 -7.39 12.97
C ASP A 103 13.84 -8.64 13.25
N ASN A 104 13.30 -8.77 14.46
CA ASN A 104 12.42 -9.88 14.80
C ASN A 104 11.03 -9.65 14.20
N PRO A 105 10.55 -10.49 13.25
CA PRO A 105 9.24 -10.29 12.65
C PRO A 105 8.08 -10.30 13.68
N TYR A 106 8.27 -10.97 14.82
CA TYR A 106 7.28 -11.04 15.91
C TYR A 106 7.25 -9.79 16.82
N ILE A 107 8.14 -8.80 16.63
CA ILE A 107 8.13 -7.59 17.46
C ILE A 107 6.89 -6.72 17.18
N LEU A 108 6.40 -6.73 15.93
CA LEU A 108 5.26 -5.90 15.52
C LEU A 108 3.98 -6.30 16.26
N GLU A 109 3.73 -7.60 16.41
CA GLU A 109 2.59 -8.13 17.18
C GLU A 109 2.63 -7.62 18.64
N LYS A 110 3.81 -7.63 19.27
CA LYS A 110 3.96 -7.12 20.63
C LYS A 110 3.75 -5.60 20.71
N VAL A 111 4.19 -4.85 19.71
CA VAL A 111 3.99 -3.40 19.65
C VAL A 111 2.52 -3.06 19.49
N VAL A 112 1.81 -3.76 18.60
CA VAL A 112 0.36 -3.62 18.41
C VAL A 112 -0.37 -3.86 19.74
N ASN A 113 -0.07 -4.98 20.40
CA ASN A 113 -0.67 -5.34 21.68
C ASN A 113 -0.29 -4.39 22.83
N TYR A 114 0.92 -3.84 22.83
CA TYR A 114 1.39 -2.95 23.91
C TYR A 114 0.80 -1.55 23.82
N PHE A 115 0.58 -1.05 22.60
CA PHE A 115 0.03 0.28 22.35
C PHE A 115 -1.49 0.27 22.08
N ASP A 116 -2.14 -0.89 22.20
CA ASP A 116 -3.55 -1.11 21.89
C ASP A 116 -3.91 -0.53 20.51
N ILE A 117 -3.06 -0.83 19.51
CA ILE A 117 -3.25 -0.32 18.14
C ILE A 117 -4.34 -1.15 17.46
N GLU A 118 -5.41 -0.48 17.07
CA GLU A 118 -6.44 -1.07 16.22
C GLU A 118 -5.91 -1.26 14.79
N GLU A 119 -5.57 -2.49 14.43
CA GLU A 119 -4.91 -2.83 13.16
C GLU A 119 -5.73 -2.47 11.92
N MET A 120 -7.07 -2.54 12.04
CA MET A 120 -7.99 -2.27 10.94
C MET A 120 -8.64 -0.88 11.02
N GLN A 121 -8.13 0.02 11.89
CA GLN A 121 -8.71 1.35 12.05
C GLN A 121 -8.56 2.20 10.79
N SER A 122 -9.57 3.04 10.54
CA SER A 122 -9.51 4.07 9.50
C SER A 122 -9.58 5.47 10.13
N ASN A 123 -9.14 6.49 9.38
CA ASN A 123 -9.34 7.90 9.74
C ASN A 123 -10.77 8.39 9.43
N LEU A 124 -11.67 7.50 9.00
CA LEU A 124 -13.07 7.82 8.73
C LEU A 124 -13.91 7.60 9.99
N ASP A 125 -15.01 8.33 10.09
CA ASP A 125 -16.03 8.06 11.10
C ASP A 125 -16.57 6.64 10.93
N LYS A 126 -16.80 5.94 12.04
CA LYS A 126 -17.40 4.60 12.09
C LYS A 126 -18.77 4.55 11.43
N THR A 127 -19.49 5.67 11.40
CA THR A 127 -20.76 5.80 10.65
C THR A 127 -20.57 5.65 9.14
N LYS A 128 -19.42 6.05 8.60
CA LYS A 128 -19.07 5.97 7.18
C LYS A 128 -18.36 4.68 6.84
N PHE A 129 -17.45 4.24 7.71
CA PHE A 129 -16.68 3.02 7.51
C PHE A 129 -16.41 2.34 8.85
N ASN A 130 -17.04 1.19 9.05
CA ASN A 130 -16.75 0.31 10.16
C ASN A 130 -16.10 -0.98 9.64
N PRO A 131 -14.78 -1.19 9.85
CA PRO A 131 -14.09 -2.42 9.42
C PRO A 131 -14.69 -3.68 10.05
N TYR A 132 -15.30 -3.55 11.24
CA TYR A 132 -15.98 -4.64 11.96
C TYR A 132 -17.49 -4.66 11.73
N GLY A 133 -18.00 -3.86 10.79
CA GLY A 133 -19.44 -3.79 10.49
C GLY A 133 -19.95 -4.93 9.63
N TYR A 134 -19.05 -5.69 8.99
CA TYR A 134 -19.43 -6.84 8.16
C TYR A 134 -19.91 -8.01 9.01
N HIS A 135 -20.91 -8.74 8.51
CA HIS A 135 -21.35 -9.97 9.16
C HIS A 135 -20.24 -11.03 9.08
N VAL A 136 -20.06 -11.83 10.14
CA VAL A 136 -19.01 -12.89 10.20
C VAL A 136 -19.17 -13.92 9.06
N GLY A 137 -20.38 -14.04 8.51
CA GLY A 137 -20.71 -14.83 7.33
C GLY A 137 -20.10 -14.32 6.02
N ASP A 138 -19.84 -13.03 5.92
CA ASP A 138 -19.46 -12.36 4.68
C ASP A 138 -17.94 -12.31 4.51
N ASN A 139 -17.25 -13.28 5.11
CA ASN A 139 -15.83 -13.44 4.90
C ASN A 139 -15.56 -14.11 3.54
N TYR A 140 -14.47 -13.69 2.89
CA TYR A 140 -13.99 -14.26 1.63
C TYR A 140 -14.02 -15.79 1.61
N ASN A 141 -13.55 -16.45 2.68
CA ASN A 141 -13.48 -17.90 2.75
C ASN A 141 -14.87 -18.56 2.68
N ARG A 142 -15.87 -17.95 3.32
CA ARG A 142 -17.25 -18.46 3.32
C ARG A 142 -17.93 -18.24 1.98
N LEU A 143 -17.72 -17.07 1.36
CA LEU A 143 -18.23 -16.78 0.02
C LEU A 143 -17.62 -17.71 -1.03
N ALA A 144 -16.30 -17.91 -0.98
CA ALA A 144 -15.60 -18.84 -1.87
C ALA A 144 -16.12 -20.28 -1.71
N LEU A 145 -16.35 -20.72 -0.48
CA LEU A 145 -16.94 -22.04 -0.21
C LEU A 145 -18.38 -22.15 -0.77
N ALA A 146 -19.22 -21.14 -0.56
CA ALA A 146 -20.58 -21.13 -1.07
C ALA A 146 -20.63 -21.15 -2.61
N VAL A 147 -19.75 -20.38 -3.27
CA VAL A 147 -19.60 -20.38 -4.74
C VAL A 147 -19.16 -21.75 -5.23
N LYS A 148 -18.16 -22.37 -4.58
CA LYS A 148 -17.69 -23.70 -4.92
C LYS A 148 -18.81 -24.74 -4.79
N ASN A 149 -19.53 -24.78 -3.68
CA ASN A 149 -20.62 -25.73 -3.45
C ASN A 149 -21.71 -25.59 -4.52
N LYS A 150 -22.09 -24.35 -4.85
CA LYS A 150 -23.07 -24.08 -5.90
C LYS A 150 -22.58 -24.54 -7.29
N GLN A 151 -21.29 -24.35 -7.58
CA GLN A 151 -20.69 -24.83 -8.81
C GLN A 151 -20.71 -26.37 -8.91
N GLU A 152 -20.44 -27.06 -7.79
CA GLU A 152 -20.49 -28.52 -7.71
C GLU A 152 -21.92 -29.06 -7.87
N GLU A 153 -22.91 -28.48 -7.19
CA GLU A 153 -24.33 -28.82 -7.34
C GLU A 153 -24.79 -28.68 -8.80
N LEU A 154 -24.45 -27.55 -9.42
CA LEU A 154 -24.76 -27.29 -10.82
C LEU A 154 -24.07 -28.33 -11.73
N ALA A 155 -22.80 -28.65 -11.48
CA ALA A 155 -22.09 -29.68 -12.25
C ALA A 155 -22.76 -31.05 -12.16
N GLN A 156 -23.26 -31.45 -10.97
CA GLN A 156 -24.01 -32.70 -10.79
C GLN A 156 -25.34 -32.68 -11.55
N ILE A 157 -26.07 -31.57 -11.53
CA ILE A 157 -27.32 -31.40 -12.29
C ILE A 157 -27.07 -31.58 -13.79
N TYR A 158 -26.01 -30.97 -14.33
CA TYR A 158 -25.68 -31.08 -15.76
C TYR A 158 -25.15 -32.46 -16.15
N ALA A 159 -24.46 -33.14 -15.23
CA ALA A 159 -24.08 -34.53 -15.42
C ALA A 159 -25.31 -35.46 -15.50
N GLY A 160 -26.32 -35.22 -14.65
CA GLY A 160 -27.58 -35.97 -14.65
C GLY A 160 -28.53 -35.62 -15.80
N ASN A 161 -28.47 -34.39 -16.32
CA ASN A 161 -29.28 -33.94 -17.45
C ASN A 161 -28.44 -33.10 -18.45
N PRO A 162 -27.84 -33.74 -19.47
CA PRO A 162 -26.95 -33.07 -20.42
C PRO A 162 -27.66 -32.00 -21.26
N ALA A 163 -28.99 -32.07 -21.38
CA ALA A 163 -29.79 -31.07 -22.07
C ALA A 163 -29.88 -29.75 -21.29
N LEU A 164 -29.37 -29.63 -20.07
CA LEU A 164 -29.31 -28.35 -19.35
C LEU A 164 -27.95 -27.64 -19.50
N ARG A 165 -26.98 -28.26 -20.17
CA ARG A 165 -25.63 -27.69 -20.35
C ARG A 165 -25.62 -26.42 -21.21
N TRP A 166 -26.57 -26.25 -22.13
CA TRP A 166 -26.64 -25.07 -23.01
C TRP A 166 -27.18 -23.81 -22.29
N THR A 167 -27.76 -23.95 -21.10
CA THR A 167 -28.25 -22.82 -20.31
C THR A 167 -27.17 -22.20 -19.41
N GLN A 168 -25.89 -22.61 -19.55
CA GLN A 168 -24.81 -22.01 -18.78
C GLN A 168 -24.59 -20.55 -19.16
N PRO A 169 -24.47 -19.63 -18.18
CA PRO A 169 -23.94 -18.32 -18.48
C PRO A 169 -22.52 -18.48 -19.03
N LYS A 170 -22.24 -17.86 -20.18
CA LYS A 170 -20.88 -17.86 -20.74
C LYS A 170 -19.99 -17.04 -19.82
N THR A 171 -19.04 -17.68 -19.15
CA THR A 171 -17.98 -17.00 -18.42
C THR A 171 -17.06 -16.35 -19.45
N SER A 172 -17.10 -15.01 -19.52
CA SER A 172 -16.19 -14.21 -20.36
C SER A 172 -14.82 -14.08 -19.73
#